data_AF-A0A9N9N6P0-F1
#
_entry.id   AF-A0A9N9N6P0-F1
#
_cell.length_a   1.000
_cell.length_b   1.000
_cell.length_c   1.000
_cell.angle_alpha   90.00
_cell.angle_beta   90.00
_cell.angle_gamma   90.00
#
_symmetry.space_group_name_H-M   'P 1'
#
loop_
_entity.id
_entity.type
_entity.pdbx_description
1 polymer ?
#
loop_
_entity_poly.entity_id
_entity_poly.type
_entity_poly.pdbx_seq_one_letter_code
_entity_poly.pdbx_strand_id
1 'polypeptide(L)'
;STLGLIPKPELGIQFGSGGGVLDPSLTTATTKQDIQHLISRAHLFLKETSTPLLMIESEGITENVPREQWRTDVIARIIQEVGKENVMFEAADPEVFTWFVKNYGADVNLFVDHSQIVQLECLRQGIWGTFETWGRVVRYAE
;
A
#
# COMPACT_ATOMS: atom_id res chain seq x y z
N SER A 1 10.89 -14.93 -16.76
CA SER A 1 11.30 -15.98 -15.81
C SER A 1 11.39 -17.30 -16.56
N THR A 2 12.54 -17.98 -16.53
CA THR A 2 12.74 -19.30 -17.17
C THR A 2 11.90 -20.43 -16.52
N LEU A 3 11.30 -20.16 -15.36
CA LEU A 3 10.45 -21.09 -14.60
C LEU A 3 8.94 -20.81 -14.75
N GLY A 4 8.53 -19.85 -15.60
CA GLY A 4 7.12 -19.47 -15.74
C GLY A 4 6.51 -18.74 -14.53
N LEU A 5 7.30 -18.45 -13.50
CA LEU A 5 6.87 -17.69 -12.33
C LEU A 5 6.74 -16.19 -12.65
N ILE A 6 5.67 -15.58 -12.16
CA ILE A 6 5.46 -14.13 -12.21
C ILE A 6 6.00 -13.55 -10.90
N PRO A 7 7.10 -12.78 -10.93
CA PRO A 7 7.62 -12.15 -9.73
C PRO A 7 6.67 -11.04 -9.26
N LYS A 8 6.60 -10.79 -7.95
CA LYS A 8 5.95 -9.63 -7.36
C LYS A 8 6.96 -8.92 -6.46
N PRO A 9 7.82 -8.05 -7.02
CA PRO A 9 8.85 -7.35 -6.25
C PRO A 9 8.26 -6.52 -5.12
N GLU A 10 8.96 -6.48 -4.01
CA GLU A 10 8.61 -5.71 -2.81
C GLU A 10 9.50 -4.46 -2.70
N LEU A 11 8.92 -3.35 -2.27
CA LEU A 11 9.56 -2.04 -2.22
C LEU A 11 9.18 -1.31 -0.92
N GLY A 12 10.16 -1.10 -0.05
CA GLY A 12 10.08 -0.21 1.12
C GLY A 12 10.92 1.06 1.00
N ILE A 13 10.66 2.01 1.91
CA ILE A 13 11.38 3.28 2.07
C ILE A 13 12.48 3.24 3.15
N GLN A 14 12.56 2.18 3.96
CA GLN A 14 13.51 2.08 5.07
C GLN A 14 14.52 0.93 4.87
N PHE A 15 15.77 1.14 5.30
CA PHE A 15 16.82 0.13 5.32
C PHE A 15 16.80 -0.59 6.68
N GLY A 16 16.05 -1.68 6.77
CA GLY A 16 16.02 -2.57 7.92
C GLY A 16 15.35 -3.86 7.48
N SER A 17 16.02 -5.00 7.62
CA SER A 17 15.43 -6.30 7.33
C SER A 17 14.19 -6.49 8.21
N GLY A 18 12.99 -6.51 7.61
CA GLY A 18 11.68 -6.45 8.26
C GLY A 18 11.52 -7.31 9.51
N GLY A 19 11.77 -6.71 10.68
CA GLY A 19 11.69 -7.40 11.97
C GLY A 19 12.49 -6.80 13.14
N GLY A 20 13.18 -5.68 12.96
CA GLY A 20 13.90 -4.99 14.04
C GLY A 20 13.06 -3.89 14.70
N VAL A 21 13.02 -3.84 16.03
CA VAL A 21 12.44 -2.73 16.79
C VAL A 21 13.08 -1.42 16.30
N LEU A 22 12.26 -0.55 15.72
CA LEU A 22 12.70 0.74 15.20
C LEU A 22 12.83 1.76 16.34
N ASP A 23 13.92 2.52 16.31
CA ASP A 23 14.06 3.75 17.07
C ASP A 23 13.04 4.78 16.51
N PRO A 24 12.14 5.35 17.33
CA PRO A 24 11.19 6.38 16.91
C PRO A 24 11.84 7.62 16.25
N SER A 25 13.14 7.83 16.43
CA SER A 25 13.89 8.88 15.75
C SER A 25 14.25 8.55 14.30
N LEU A 26 14.23 7.27 13.90
CA LEU A 26 14.51 6.82 12.54
C LEU A 26 13.28 6.80 11.63
N THR A 27 12.07 6.63 12.19
CA THR A 27 10.81 6.63 11.42
C THR A 27 10.48 8.00 10.82
N THR A 28 11.00 9.08 11.40
CA THR A 28 10.87 10.44 10.82
C THR A 28 11.96 10.78 9.80
N ALA A 29 12.94 9.90 9.59
CA ALA A 29 14.11 10.16 8.74
C ALA A 29 13.91 9.79 7.26
N THR A 30 12.72 9.36 6.83
CA THR A 30 12.45 9.14 5.41
C THR A 30 12.57 10.45 4.65
N THR A 31 13.58 10.56 3.81
CA THR A 31 13.90 11.74 3.03
C THR A 31 13.13 11.77 1.71
N LYS A 32 13.09 12.95 1.06
CA LYS A 32 12.60 13.06 -0.33
C LYS A 32 13.38 12.14 -1.28
N GLN A 33 14.65 11.85 -0.97
CA GLN A 33 15.52 11.00 -1.77
C GLN A 33 15.09 9.53 -1.68
N ASP A 34 14.65 9.06 -0.52
CA ASP A 34 14.21 7.68 -0.32
C ASP A 34 12.95 7.36 -1.16
N ILE A 35 11.99 8.29 -1.18
CA ILE A 35 10.79 8.16 -2.02
C ILE A 35 11.16 8.13 -3.51
N GLN A 36 12.13 8.96 -3.93
CA GLN A 36 12.61 8.97 -5.32
C GLN A 36 13.35 7.69 -5.72
N HIS A 37 14.14 7.12 -4.81
CA HIS A 37 14.77 5.83 -5.01
C HIS A 37 13.73 4.70 -5.12
N LEU A 38 12.68 4.72 -4.30
CA LEU A 38 11.58 3.77 -4.41
C LEU A 38 10.88 3.87 -5.78
N ILE A 39 10.48 5.07 -6.19
CA ILE A 39 9.79 5.30 -7.47
C ILE A 39 10.68 4.89 -8.66
N SER A 40 11.97 5.20 -8.60
CA SER A 40 12.92 4.81 -9.64
C SER A 40 13.06 3.28 -9.75
N ARG A 41 13.11 2.57 -8.62
CA ARG A 41 13.09 1.10 -8.59
C ARG A 41 11.77 0.52 -9.12
N ALA A 42 10.65 1.15 -8.78
CA ALA A 42 9.34 0.75 -9.29
C ALA A 42 9.28 0.81 -10.82
N HIS A 43 9.69 1.93 -11.42
CA HIS A 43 9.76 2.06 -12.88
C HIS A 43 10.72 1.06 -13.52
N LEU A 44 11.87 0.81 -12.88
CA LEU A 44 12.81 -0.19 -13.36
C LEU A 44 12.15 -1.58 -13.39
N PHE A 45 11.48 -2.00 -12.31
CA PHE A 45 10.82 -3.30 -12.27
C PHE A 45 9.66 -3.42 -13.26
N LEU A 46 8.84 -2.39 -13.43
CA LEU A 46 7.78 -2.39 -14.42
C LEU A 46 8.32 -2.47 -15.86
N LYS A 47 9.51 -1.91 -16.11
CA LYS A 47 10.15 -1.96 -17.43
C LYS A 47 10.84 -3.29 -17.71
N GLU A 48 11.56 -3.83 -16.74
CA GLU A 48 12.44 -4.99 -16.91
C GLU A 48 11.71 -6.32 -16.65
N THR A 49 10.50 -6.29 -16.10
CA THR A 49 9.73 -7.48 -15.76
C THR A 49 8.32 -7.42 -16.32
N SER A 50 7.71 -8.58 -16.53
CA SER A 50 6.28 -8.70 -16.85
C SER A 50 5.42 -8.78 -15.57
N THR A 51 5.87 -8.15 -14.46
CA THR A 51 5.08 -8.17 -13.23
C THR A 51 3.80 -7.37 -13.43
N PRO A 52 2.63 -7.91 -13.04
CA PRO A 52 1.39 -7.14 -13.08
C PRO A 52 1.32 -6.13 -11.93
N LEU A 53 2.05 -6.35 -10.84
CA LEU A 53 1.95 -5.55 -9.62
C LEU A 53 3.27 -5.51 -8.85
N LEU A 54 3.57 -4.36 -8.26
CA LEU A 54 4.61 -4.20 -7.25
C LEU A 54 3.97 -4.22 -5.85
N MET A 55 4.65 -4.76 -4.86
CA MET A 55 4.23 -4.66 -3.46
C MET A 55 4.91 -3.48 -2.78
N ILE A 56 4.16 -2.66 -2.06
CA ILE A 56 4.67 -1.55 -1.26
C ILE A 56 4.50 -1.91 0.21
N GLU A 57 5.61 -1.97 0.94
CA GLU A 57 5.64 -2.27 2.38
C GLU A 57 4.98 -1.17 3.20
N SER A 58 4.37 -1.52 4.33
CA SER A 58 3.77 -0.55 5.25
C SER A 58 4.76 0.12 6.21
N GLU A 59 5.96 -0.47 6.40
CA GLU A 59 6.97 -0.02 7.37
C GLU A 59 7.38 1.45 7.14
N GLY A 60 7.21 2.28 8.16
CA GLY A 60 7.51 3.71 8.09
C GLY A 60 6.50 4.55 7.30
N ILE A 61 5.46 3.92 6.71
CA ILE A 61 4.37 4.59 5.98
C ILE A 61 3.08 4.58 6.79
N THR A 62 2.62 3.40 7.16
CA THR A 62 1.42 3.17 7.97
C THR A 62 1.67 2.26 9.18
N GLU A 63 2.77 1.51 9.16
CA GLU A 63 3.26 0.70 10.25
C GLU A 63 4.45 1.39 10.96
N ASN A 64 4.59 1.15 12.26
CA ASN A 64 5.59 1.79 13.13
C ASN A 64 5.51 3.33 13.17
N VAL A 65 4.40 3.90 12.70
CA VAL A 65 4.07 5.32 12.76
C VAL A 65 2.67 5.50 13.37
N PRO A 66 2.46 6.49 14.25
CA PRO A 66 1.12 6.82 14.74
C PRO A 66 0.18 7.19 13.58
N ARG A 67 -1.12 6.94 13.76
CA ARG A 67 -2.15 7.17 12.73
C ARG A 67 -2.15 8.62 12.20
N GLU A 68 -1.98 9.58 13.10
CA GLU A 68 -1.91 11.02 12.78
C GLU A 68 -0.63 11.42 12.04
N GLN A 69 0.35 10.52 11.96
CA GLN A 69 1.63 10.69 11.27
C GLN A 69 1.78 9.76 10.06
N TRP A 70 0.70 9.08 9.65
CA TRP A 70 0.71 8.28 8.43
C TRP A 70 1.21 9.10 7.24
N ARG A 71 2.15 8.52 6.50
CA ARG A 71 2.84 9.15 5.38
C ARG A 71 2.01 9.11 4.11
N THR A 72 0.82 9.71 4.18
CA THR A 72 -0.13 9.83 3.06
C THR A 72 0.46 10.58 1.87
N ASP A 73 1.46 11.45 2.10
CA ASP A 73 2.26 12.12 1.08
C ASP A 73 3.08 11.11 0.23
N VAL A 74 3.62 10.08 0.87
CA VAL A 74 4.37 9.01 0.20
C VAL A 74 3.44 8.18 -0.67
N ILE A 75 2.30 7.76 -0.10
CA ILE A 75 1.28 6.97 -0.81
C ILE A 75 0.78 7.73 -2.05
N ALA A 76 0.42 9.01 -1.86
CA ALA A 76 -0.07 9.85 -2.96
C ALA A 76 0.95 10.00 -4.08
N ARG A 77 2.24 10.19 -3.73
CA ARG A 77 3.31 10.32 -4.72
C ARG A 77 3.56 9.01 -5.47
N ILE A 78 3.53 7.87 -4.80
CA ILE A 78 3.65 6.56 -5.45
C ILE A 78 2.52 6.35 -6.44
N ILE A 79 1.27 6.60 -6.02
CA ILE A 79 0.11 6.45 -6.91
C ILE A 79 0.19 7.41 -8.11
N GLN A 80 0.61 8.65 -7.88
CA GLN A 80 0.73 9.65 -8.95
C GLN A 80 1.78 9.27 -10.00
N GLU A 81 2.93 8.76 -9.57
CA GLU A 81 4.09 8.54 -10.45
C GLU A 81 4.10 7.11 -11.03
N VAL A 82 3.68 6.11 -10.25
CA VAL A 82 3.74 4.68 -10.63
C VAL A 82 2.40 4.17 -11.17
N GLY A 83 1.28 4.76 -10.77
CA GLY A 83 -0.08 4.30 -11.10
C GLY A 83 -0.63 3.31 -10.07
N LYS A 84 -1.88 3.52 -9.63
CA LYS A 84 -2.57 2.71 -8.61
C LYS A 84 -2.71 1.25 -9.05
N GLU A 85 -2.95 1.05 -10.33
CA GLU A 85 -3.12 -0.25 -10.99
C GLU A 85 -1.84 -1.09 -11.01
N ASN A 86 -0.67 -0.46 -10.85
CA ASN A 86 0.64 -1.13 -10.90
C ASN A 86 1.19 -1.48 -9.52
N VAL A 87 0.51 -1.09 -8.44
CA VAL A 87 0.98 -1.27 -7.06
C VAL A 87 -0.08 -1.95 -6.19
N MET A 88 0.38 -2.66 -5.16
CA MET A 88 -0.41 -3.24 -4.09
C MET A 88 0.21 -2.81 -2.76
N PHE A 89 -0.57 -2.14 -1.94
CA PHE A 89 -0.11 -1.67 -0.64
C PHE A 89 -0.35 -2.73 0.44
N GLU A 90 0.64 -2.94 1.30
CA GLU A 90 0.43 -3.64 2.55
C GLU A 90 -0.50 -2.85 3.47
N ALA A 91 -1.51 -3.55 4.00
CA ALA A 91 -2.57 -2.98 4.81
C ALA A 91 -3.02 -4.01 5.85
N ALA A 92 -2.11 -4.45 6.71
CA ALA A 92 -2.33 -5.50 7.70
C ALA A 92 -3.29 -5.15 8.84
N ASP A 93 -3.80 -3.91 8.91
CA ASP A 93 -4.74 -3.45 9.93
C ASP A 93 -6.06 -2.94 9.29
N PRO A 94 -7.24 -3.22 9.89
CA PRO A 94 -8.52 -2.73 9.40
C PRO A 94 -8.63 -1.23 9.18
N GLU A 95 -7.98 -0.44 10.02
CA GLU A 95 -7.94 1.00 9.88
C GLU A 95 -7.20 1.43 8.62
N VAL A 96 -6.12 0.72 8.26
CA VAL A 96 -5.27 1.02 7.11
C VAL A 96 -6.01 0.69 5.82
N PHE A 97 -6.55 -0.53 5.67
CA PHE A 97 -7.30 -0.85 4.46
C PHE A 97 -8.57 -0.01 4.32
N THR A 98 -9.19 0.39 5.44
CA THR A 98 -10.36 1.27 5.42
C THR A 98 -10.00 2.64 4.86
N TRP A 99 -8.85 3.17 5.27
CA TRP A 99 -8.34 4.43 4.74
C TRP A 99 -8.03 4.33 3.25
N PHE A 100 -7.39 3.25 2.78
CA PHE A 100 -7.12 3.05 1.35
C PHE A 100 -8.41 3.02 0.51
N VAL A 101 -9.40 2.22 0.91
CA VAL A 101 -10.68 2.12 0.19
C VAL A 101 -11.41 3.46 0.17
N LYS A 102 -11.37 4.22 1.27
CA LYS A 102 -11.99 5.55 1.35
C LYS A 102 -11.34 6.57 0.41
N ASN A 103 -10.01 6.56 0.29
CA ASN A 103 -9.28 7.60 -0.44
C ASN A 103 -9.01 7.24 -1.91
N TYR A 104 -8.88 5.96 -2.23
CA TYR A 104 -8.47 5.50 -3.56
C TYR A 104 -9.47 4.56 -4.24
N GLY A 105 -10.60 4.27 -3.59
CA GLY A 105 -11.71 3.50 -4.14
C GLY A 105 -11.69 2.01 -3.78
N ALA A 106 -12.81 1.35 -4.06
CA ALA A 106 -13.03 -0.08 -3.78
C ALA A 106 -12.20 -1.03 -4.64
N ASP A 107 -11.41 -0.51 -5.57
CA ASP A 107 -10.58 -1.24 -6.55
C ASP A 107 -9.08 -1.15 -6.22
N VAL A 108 -8.69 -0.43 -5.14
CA VAL A 108 -7.29 -0.36 -4.71
C VAL A 108 -6.75 -1.74 -4.36
N ASN A 109 -5.57 -2.10 -4.87
CA ASN A 109 -4.95 -3.40 -4.58
C ASN A 109 -4.32 -3.37 -3.18
N LEU A 110 -4.70 -4.32 -2.32
CA LEU A 110 -4.21 -4.40 -0.95
C LEU A 110 -3.70 -5.82 -0.63
N PHE A 111 -2.60 -5.88 0.12
CA PHE A 111 -2.11 -7.09 0.77
C PHE A 111 -2.56 -7.05 2.24
N VAL A 112 -3.40 -8.01 2.64
CA VAL A 112 -4.04 -8.04 3.96
C VAL A 112 -3.92 -9.43 4.59
N ASP A 113 -4.06 -9.51 5.90
CA ASP A 113 -4.12 -10.80 6.58
C ASP A 113 -5.38 -11.58 6.19
N HIS A 114 -5.24 -12.91 6.11
CA HIS A 114 -6.30 -13.83 5.75
C HIS A 114 -7.55 -13.71 6.65
N SER A 115 -7.39 -13.38 7.93
CA SER A 115 -8.51 -13.24 8.87
C SER A 115 -9.37 -11.99 8.59
N GLN A 116 -8.86 -11.03 7.82
CA GLN A 116 -9.51 -9.75 7.56
C GLN A 116 -10.28 -9.69 6.24
N ILE A 117 -10.19 -10.73 5.40
CA ILE A 117 -10.75 -10.76 4.05
C ILE A 117 -12.25 -10.43 4.04
N VAL A 118 -13.03 -11.02 4.95
CA VAL A 118 -14.49 -10.78 5.01
C VAL A 118 -14.80 -9.33 5.32
N GLN A 119 -14.06 -8.72 6.25
CA GLN A 119 -14.26 -7.33 6.62
C GLN A 119 -13.92 -6.38 5.46
N LEU A 120 -12.78 -6.62 4.79
CA LEU A 120 -12.38 -5.85 3.62
C LEU A 120 -13.41 -5.94 2.49
N GLU A 121 -13.90 -7.15 2.19
CA GLU A 121 -14.89 -7.32 1.12
C GLU A 121 -16.21 -6.63 1.47
N CYS A 122 -16.73 -6.80 2.69
CA CYS A 122 -17.93 -6.09 3.11
C CYS A 122 -17.77 -4.57 3.06
N LEU A 123 -16.57 -4.04 3.35
CA LEU A 123 -16.25 -2.62 3.19
C LEU A 123 -16.27 -2.21 1.71
N ARG A 124 -15.63 -2.97 0.82
CA ARG A 124 -15.63 -2.70 -0.64
C ARG A 124 -17.03 -2.73 -1.23
N GLN A 125 -17.92 -3.56 -0.67
CA GLN A 125 -19.33 -3.63 -1.02
C GLN A 125 -20.18 -2.53 -0.37
N GLY A 126 -19.61 -1.70 0.50
CA GLY A 126 -20.31 -0.62 1.20
C GLY A 126 -21.31 -1.10 2.27
N ILE A 127 -21.27 -2.39 2.64
CA ILE A 127 -22.13 -3.04 3.65
C ILE A 127 -21.41 -3.24 4.99
N TRP A 128 -20.27 -2.59 5.17
CA TRP A 128 -19.52 -2.55 6.41
C TRP A 128 -18.77 -1.22 6.51
N GLY A 129 -18.53 -0.77 7.74
CA GLY A 129 -17.73 0.41 8.03
C GLY A 129 -18.39 1.36 9.01
N THR A 130 -17.81 2.55 9.13
CA THR A 130 -18.33 3.61 10.00
C THR A 130 -19.37 4.44 9.24
N PHE A 131 -19.95 5.44 9.91
CA PHE A 131 -20.79 6.44 9.25
C PHE A 131 -20.13 7.08 8.00
N GLU A 132 -18.79 7.14 7.97
CA GLU A 132 -18.06 7.73 6.85
C GLU A 132 -17.94 6.82 5.62
N THR A 133 -18.05 5.50 5.79
CA THR A 133 -17.84 4.52 4.70
C THR A 133 -19.09 3.72 4.35
N TRP A 134 -20.03 3.54 5.29
CA TRP A 134 -21.27 2.80 5.04
C TRP A 134 -22.10 3.43 3.92
N GLY A 135 -22.39 2.66 2.86
CA GLY A 135 -23.16 3.10 1.70
C GLY A 135 -22.55 4.24 0.88
N ARG A 136 -21.27 4.60 1.13
CA ARG A 136 -20.57 5.71 0.46
C ARG A 136 -19.40 5.26 -0.41
N VAL A 137 -19.12 3.97 -0.44
CA VAL A 137 -18.13 3.38 -1.33
C VAL A 137 -18.76 3.25 -2.71
N VAL A 138 -18.27 4.04 -3.66
CA VAL A 138 -18.75 4.05 -5.04
C VAL A 138 -18.05 2.94 -5.83
N ARG A 139 -18.83 2.12 -6.52
CA ARG A 139 -18.35 1.16 -7.51
C ARG A 139 -18.93 1.52 -8.88
N TYR A 140 -18.08 1.52 -9.89
CA TYR A 140 -18.52 1.48 -11.28
C TYR A 140 -18.72 0.01 -11.64
N ALA A 141 -19.91 -0.36 -12.07
CA ALA A 141 -20.12 -1.69 -12.64
C ALA A 141 -19.29 -1.79 -13.93
N GLU A 142 -18.59 -2.91 -14.11
CA GLU A 142 -18.02 -3.28 -15.40
C GLU A 142 -19.13 -3.59 -16.41
#